data_AF-T1ABZ5-F1
#
_entry.id   AF-T1ABZ5-F1
#
_cell.length_a   1.000
_cell.length_b   1.000
_cell.length_c   1.000
_cell.angle_alpha   90.00
_cell.angle_beta   90.00
_cell.angle_gamma   90.00
#
_symmetry.space_group_name_H-M   'P 1'
#
loop_
_entity.id
_entity.type
_entity.pdbx_description
1 polymer ?
#
loop_
_entity_poly.entity_id
_entity_poly.type
_entity_poly.pdbx_seq_one_letter_code
_entity_poly.pdbx_strand_id
1 'polypeptide(L)' 'ELMALISALNGDPVVHGILVQLPLPSHLDATALINHIDPRKDVDGFHAENVGRLALRQLACAHARPRA' A
#
# COMPACT_ATOMS: atom_id res chain seq x y z
N GLU A 1 -0.63 16.36 9.17
CA GLU A 1 -0.76 16.85 7.77
C GLU A 1 -0.98 15.70 6.79
N LEU A 2 -0.12 14.68 6.72
CA LEU A 2 -0.27 13.55 5.78
C LEU A 2 -1.62 12.80 5.89
N MET A 3 -2.11 12.56 7.11
CA MET A 3 -3.43 11.94 7.33
C MET A 3 -4.59 12.76 6.73
N ALA A 4 -4.50 14.09 6.81
CA ALA A 4 -5.52 14.97 6.24
C ALA A 4 -5.49 14.94 4.71
N LEU A 5 -4.30 14.84 4.11
CA LEU A 5 -4.13 14.64 2.68
C LEU A 5 -4.77 13.32 2.22
N ILE A 6 -4.52 12.22 2.93
CA ILE A 6 -5.13 10.92 2.60
C ILE A 6 -6.65 10.99 2.72
N SER A 7 -7.19 11.64 3.75
CA SER A 7 -8.63 11.87 3.86
C SER A 7 -9.20 12.68 2.68
N ALA A 8 -8.48 13.71 2.21
CA ALA A 8 -8.90 14.47 1.03
C ALA A 8 -8.89 13.61 -0.24
N LEU A 9 -7.83 12.84 -0.46
CA LEU A 9 -7.69 11.95 -1.63
C LEU A 9 -8.70 10.78 -1.61
N ASN A 10 -9.04 10.27 -0.42
CA ASN A 10 -10.09 9.28 -0.26
C ASN A 10 -11.46 9.84 -0.66
N GLY A 11 -11.75 11.10 -0.33
CA GLY A 11 -13.00 11.77 -0.71
C GLY A 11 -13.08 12.19 -2.18
N ASP A 12 -11.95 12.30 -2.87
CA ASP A 12 -11.91 12.79 -4.25
C ASP A 12 -12.33 11.70 -5.27
N PRO A 13 -13.44 11.85 -5.99
CA PRO A 13 -13.88 10.87 -6.99
C PRO A 13 -12.95 10.78 -8.22
N VAL A 14 -12.07 11.76 -8.45
CA VAL A 14 -11.09 11.76 -9.54
C VAL A 14 -9.88 10.87 -9.20
N VAL A 15 -9.62 10.65 -7.92
CA VAL A 15 -8.52 9.82 -7.44
C VAL A 15 -8.98 8.37 -7.37
N HIS A 16 -8.40 7.52 -8.22
CA HIS A 16 -8.75 6.10 -8.32
C HIS A 16 -7.83 5.20 -7.49
N GLY A 17 -6.68 5.71 -7.08
CA GLY A 17 -5.65 4.94 -6.41
C GLY A 17 -4.69 5.80 -5.61
N ILE A 18 -4.29 5.31 -4.44
CA ILE A 18 -3.33 5.92 -3.53
C ILE A 18 -2.21 4.89 -3.29
N LEU A 19 -0.96 5.33 -3.49
CA LEU A 19 0.24 4.52 -3.30
C LEU A 19 1.17 5.21 -2.31
N VAL A 20 1.64 4.48 -1.31
CA VAL A 20 2.49 5.04 -0.24
C VAL A 20 3.89 4.42 -0.36
N GLN A 21 4.85 5.22 -0.82
CA GLN A 21 6.24 4.76 -0.95
C GLN A 21 6.92 4.64 0.42
N LEU A 22 7.49 3.47 0.68
CA LEU A 22 8.31 3.15 1.85
C LEU A 22 9.82 3.33 1.54
N PRO A 23 10.67 3.58 2.55
CA PRO A 23 10.37 3.67 3.98
C PRO A 23 9.84 5.05 4.38
N LEU A 24 8.87 5.05 5.29
CA LEU A 24 8.40 6.28 5.93
C LEU A 24 9.34 6.69 7.08
N PRO A 25 9.39 7.99 7.41
CA PRO A 25 10.04 8.48 8.63
C PRO A 25 9.59 7.72 9.88
N SER A 26 10.50 7.48 10.83
CA SER A 26 10.27 6.67 12.04
C SER A 26 9.19 7.20 13.01
N HIS A 27 8.76 8.45 12.85
CA HIS A 27 7.67 9.05 13.62
C HIS A 27 6.29 8.84 12.98
N LEU A 28 6.22 8.25 11.78
CA LEU A 28 4.98 7.96 11.07
C LEU A 28 4.67 6.47 11.15
N ASP A 29 3.47 6.16 11.64
CA ASP A 29 2.95 4.80 11.66
C ASP A 29 2.42 4.43 10.27
N ALA A 30 3.24 3.70 9.52
CA ALA A 30 2.91 3.21 8.19
C ALA A 30 1.65 2.32 8.19
N THR A 31 1.46 1.52 9.24
CA THR A 31 0.30 0.63 9.37
C THR A 31 -0.98 1.44 9.55
N ALA A 32 -0.95 2.47 10.41
CA ALA A 32 -2.08 3.37 10.58
C ALA A 32 -2.40 4.15 9.28
N LEU A 33 -1.39 4.58 8.54
CA LEU A 33 -1.55 5.27 7.25
C LEU A 33 -2.20 4.37 6.19
N ILE A 34 -1.68 3.15 6.02
CA ILE A 34 -2.20 2.18 5.05
C ILE A 34 -3.66 1.85 5.39
N ASN A 35 -3.98 1.55 6.65
CA ASN A 35 -5.35 1.23 7.09
C ASN A 35 -6.34 2.39 6.95
N HIS A 36 -5.86 3.62 6.77
CA HIS A 36 -6.70 4.80 6.58
C HIS A 36 -7.05 5.06 5.12
N ILE A 37 -6.36 4.42 4.17
CA ILE A 37 -6.66 4.52 2.74
C ILE A 37 -7.96 3.75 2.44
N ASP A 38 -8.85 4.28 1.60
CA ASP A 38 -10.04 3.54 1.16
C ASP A 38 -9.59 2.23 0.47
N PRO A 39 -10.07 1.05 0.88
CA PRO A 39 -9.66 -0.22 0.27
C PRO A 39 -9.86 -0.30 -1.24
N ARG A 40 -10.82 0.46 -1.80
CA ARG A 40 -11.06 0.54 -3.25
C ARG A 40 -10.00 1.35 -3.99
N LYS A 41 -9.25 2.17 -3.26
CA LYS A 41 -8.15 3.01 -3.75
C LYS A 41 -6.78 2.52 -3.30
N ASP A 42 -6.69 1.44 -2.53
CA ASP A 42 -5.41 0.82 -2.14
C ASP A 42 -4.80 0.06 -3.32
N VAL A 43 -3.86 0.71 -4.02
CA VAL A 43 -3.18 0.13 -5.19
C VAL A 43 -2.09 -0.86 -4.78
N ASP A 44 -1.51 -0.69 -3.60
CA ASP A 44 -0.45 -1.57 -3.11
C ASP A 44 -0.99 -2.92 -2.60
N GLY A 45 -2.28 -2.98 -2.25
CA GLY A 45 -2.91 -4.20 -1.74
C GLY A 45 -2.37 -4.61 -0.36
N PHE A 46 -1.86 -3.65 0.41
CA PHE A 46 -1.32 -3.87 1.75
C PHE A 46 -2.39 -3.85 2.85
N HIS A 47 -3.64 -3.50 2.54
CA HIS A 47 -4.75 -3.81 3.45
C HIS A 47 -4.76 -5.31 3.79
N ALA A 48 -4.98 -5.64 5.06
CA ALA A 48 -4.98 -7.02 5.56
C ALA A 48 -5.90 -7.97 4.74
N GLU A 49 -6.91 -7.43 4.09
CA GLU A 49 -7.83 -8.15 3.20
C GLU A 49 -7.20 -8.53 1.83
N ASN A 50 -6.23 -7.76 1.33
CA ASN A 50 -5.50 -7.99 0.07
C ASN A 50 -4.15 -8.69 0.25
N VAL A 51 -3.51 -8.58 1.42
CA VAL A 51 -2.29 -9.33 1.77
C VAL A 51 -2.54 -10.85 1.69
N GLY A 52 -3.76 -11.30 1.98
CA GLY A 52 -4.18 -12.69 1.78
C GLY A 52 -4.09 -13.18 0.32
N ARG A 53 -4.29 -12.30 -0.68
CA ARG A 53 -4.15 -12.64 -2.10
C ARG A 53 -2.71 -12.59 -2.60
N LEU A 54 -1.87 -11.72 -2.02
CA LEU A 54 -0.45 -11.65 -2.36
C LEU A 54 0.35 -12.82 -1.76
N ALA A 55 0.02 -13.23 -0.53
CA ALA A 55 0.61 -14.41 0.11
C ALA A 55 0.33 -15.71 -0.68
N LEU A 56 -0.86 -15.83 -1.29
CA LEU A 56 -1.21 -16.97 -2.16
C LEU A 56 -0.46 -16.99 -3.51
N ARG A 57 0.26 -15.92 -3.89
CA ARG A 57 1.11 -15.90 -5.11
C ARG A 57 2.60 -16.16 -4.84
N GLN A 58 3.00 -16.52 -3.61
CA GLN A 58 4.40 -16.86 -3.28
C GLN A 58 4.92 -18.20 -3.82
N LEU A 59 4.20 -18.91 -4.70
CA LEU A 59 4.70 -20.14 -5.34
C LEU A 59 5.27 -19.96 -6.76
N ALA A 60 5.41 -18.73 -7.27
CA ALA A 60 6.08 -18.47 -8.55
C ALA A 60 7.35 -17.63 -8.36
N CYS A 61 8.23 -18.03 -7.43
CA CYS A 61 9.57 -17.48 -7.33
C CYS A 61 10.53 -18.33 -8.18
N ALA A 62 10.81 -17.89 -9.41
CA ALA A 62 11.98 -18.30 -10.17
C ALA A 62 12.44 -17.16 -11.10
N HIS A 63 13.01 -16.10 -10.53
CA HIS A 63 13.90 -15.23 -11.28
C HIS A 63 15.22 -15.11 -10.51
N ALA A 64 16.19 -15.90 -10.97
CA ALA A 64 17.54 -15.97 -10.43
C ALA A 64 18.24 -14.61 -10.55
N ARG A 65 18.92 -14.18 -9.49
CA ARG A 65 19.84 -13.04 -9.53
C ARG A 65 21.07 -13.38 -10.39
N PRO A 66 21.58 -12.47 -11.23
CA PRO A 66 22.92 -12.63 -11.79
C PRO A 66 23.95 -12.35 -10.70
N ARG A 67 24.89 -13.28 -10.51
CA ARG A 67 26.09 -13.06 -9.71
C ARG A 67 27.04 -12.14 -10.48
N ALA A 68 27.73 -11.28 -9.72
CA ALA A 68 28.84 -10.44 -10.17
C ALA A 68 29.94 -11.23 -10.88
#